data_AF-A0A4Z1CQQ1-F1
#
_entry.id   AF-A0A4Z1CQQ1-F1
#
_cell.length_a   1.000
_cell.length_b   1.000
_cell.length_c   1.000
_cell.angle_alpha   90.00
_cell.angle_beta   90.00
_cell.angle_gamma   90.00
#
_symmetry.space_group_name_H-M   'P 1'
#
loop_
_entity.id
_entity.type
_entity.pdbx_description
1 polymer ?
#
loop_
_entity_poly.entity_id
_entity_poly.type
_entity_poly.pdbx_seq_one_letter_code
_entity_poly.pdbx_strand_id
1 'polypeptide(L)'
;MLWAWAVYLVLGTDDLPLWTRPAIWTFAILVSPVVMGVLSGLATKWGVLSKIYRQMSFHPVHVIPTSWDYAFSKPEPKFLIVKLADGSIFGGLWGTKSFASDEPAERDIYIEKIYKIDKDTGVWTGTDRSLLLKGEHIRSIEFIPFPEGE
;
A
#
# COMPACT_ATOMS: atom_id res chain seq x y z
N MET A 1 -21.80 -24.73 -7.94
CA MET A 1 -21.83 -24.82 -9.41
C MET A 1 -20.52 -25.32 -10.03
N LEU A 2 -19.33 -24.94 -9.54
CA LEU A 2 -18.02 -25.33 -10.13
C LEU A 2 -17.69 -26.84 -10.18
N TRP A 3 -18.34 -27.66 -9.33
CA TRP A 3 -18.10 -29.12 -9.26
C TRP A 3 -19.27 -29.95 -9.80
N ALA A 4 -20.30 -29.30 -10.35
CA ALA A 4 -21.50 -29.99 -10.84
C ALA A 4 -21.16 -30.95 -11.98
N TRP A 5 -20.16 -30.64 -12.80
CA TRP A 5 -19.70 -31.52 -13.89
C TRP A 5 -18.99 -32.79 -13.39
N ALA A 6 -18.24 -32.71 -12.27
CA ALA A 6 -17.58 -33.87 -11.67
C ALA A 6 -18.59 -34.80 -11.00
N VAL A 7 -19.60 -34.24 -10.32
CA VAL A 7 -20.73 -34.98 -9.77
C VAL A 7 -21.58 -35.60 -10.88
N TYR A 8 -21.81 -34.86 -11.97
CA TYR A 8 -22.54 -35.35 -13.15
C TYR A 8 -21.81 -36.51 -13.85
N LEU A 9 -20.48 -36.44 -14.00
CA LEU A 9 -19.69 -37.53 -14.56
C LEU A 9 -19.74 -38.80 -13.70
N VAL A 10 -19.67 -38.65 -12.37
CA VAL A 10 -19.72 -39.78 -11.43
C VAL A 10 -21.12 -40.41 -11.35
N LEU A 11 -22.19 -39.61 -11.51
CA LEU A 11 -23.58 -40.08 -11.49
C LEU A 11 -24.10 -40.56 -12.86
N GLY A 12 -23.49 -40.13 -13.96
CA GLY A 12 -23.93 -40.45 -15.32
C GLY A 12 -23.25 -41.69 -15.95
N THR A 13 -22.39 -42.38 -15.20
CA THR A 13 -21.68 -43.56 -15.71
C THR A 13 -21.71 -44.71 -14.70
N ASP A 14 -22.60 -45.67 -14.96
CA ASP A 14 -22.83 -46.83 -14.09
C ASP A 14 -21.76 -47.93 -14.26
N ASP A 15 -21.08 -48.00 -15.40
CA ASP A 15 -20.11 -49.05 -15.77
C ASP A 15 -18.63 -48.72 -15.48
N LEU A 16 -18.35 -47.77 -14.60
CA LEU A 16 -16.96 -47.42 -14.28
C LEU A 16 -16.32 -48.41 -13.27
N PRO A 17 -15.02 -48.77 -13.44
CA PRO A 17 -14.30 -49.60 -12.49
C PRO A 17 -14.31 -49.00 -11.07
N LEU A 18 -14.41 -49.84 -10.03
CA LEU A 18 -14.52 -49.43 -8.61
C LEU A 18 -13.49 -48.36 -8.17
N TRP A 19 -12.30 -48.36 -8.76
CA TRP A 19 -11.19 -47.46 -8.41
C TRP A 19 -11.31 -46.05 -9.02
N THR A 20 -12.12 -45.86 -10.05
CA THR A 20 -12.24 -44.57 -10.75
C THR A 20 -12.99 -43.53 -9.93
N ARG A 21 -14.02 -43.94 -9.18
CA ARG A 21 -14.81 -43.07 -8.32
C ARG A 21 -13.96 -42.35 -7.26
N PRO A 22 -13.14 -43.04 -6.42
CA PRO A 22 -12.27 -42.36 -5.46
C PRO A 22 -11.13 -41.57 -6.11
N ALA A 23 -10.65 -41.97 -7.29
CA ALA A 23 -9.61 -41.23 -8.03
C ALA A 23 -10.13 -39.87 -8.52
N ILE A 24 -11.36 -39.80 -9.04
CA ILE A 24 -12.00 -38.55 -9.47
C ILE A 24 -12.20 -37.61 -8.27
N TRP A 25 -12.65 -38.13 -7.13
CA TRP A 25 -12.80 -37.34 -5.90
C TRP A 25 -11.48 -36.81 -5.37
N THR A 26 -10.44 -37.65 -5.35
CA THR A 26 -9.09 -37.25 -4.93
C THR A 26 -8.53 -36.15 -5.84
N PHE A 27 -8.68 -36.30 -7.15
CA PHE A 27 -8.24 -35.30 -8.12
C PHE A 27 -9.02 -33.99 -7.98
N ALA A 28 -10.34 -34.05 -7.80
CA ALA A 28 -11.16 -32.86 -7.58
C ALA A 28 -10.74 -32.09 -6.32
N ILE A 29 -10.51 -32.79 -5.21
CA ILE A 29 -10.09 -32.18 -3.94
C ILE A 29 -8.68 -31.59 -4.03
N LEU A 30 -7.77 -32.21 -4.80
CA LEU A 30 -6.39 -31.75 -4.92
C LEU A 30 -6.22 -30.61 -5.95
N VAL A 31 -7.01 -30.62 -7.02
CA VAL A 31 -6.97 -29.58 -8.06
C VAL A 31 -7.76 -28.34 -7.64
N SER A 32 -8.78 -28.50 -6.78
CA SER A 32 -9.62 -27.39 -6.31
C SER A 32 -8.82 -26.23 -5.69
N PRO A 33 -7.93 -26.44 -4.69
CA PRO A 33 -7.16 -25.35 -4.08
C PRO A 33 -6.23 -24.67 -5.08
N VAL A 34 -5.65 -25.43 -6.02
CA VAL A 34 -4.73 -24.90 -7.03
C VAL A 34 -5.47 -23.98 -8.00
N VAL A 35 -6.61 -24.44 -8.53
CA VAL A 35 -7.44 -23.61 -9.42
C VAL A 35 -7.93 -22.37 -8.69
N MET A 36 -8.37 -22.51 -7.44
CA MET A 36 -8.84 -21.39 -6.63
C MET A 36 -7.72 -20.38 -6.33
N GLY A 37 -6.51 -20.86 -6.04
CA GLY A 37 -5.33 -20.03 -5.82
C GLY A 37 -4.88 -19.27 -7.08
N VAL A 38 -4.87 -19.93 -8.24
CA VAL A 38 -4.53 -19.30 -9.53
C VAL A 38 -5.59 -18.27 -9.93
N LEU A 39 -6.88 -18.62 -9.83
CA LEU A 39 -7.97 -17.67 -10.11
C LEU A 39 -7.93 -16.48 -9.16
N SER A 40 -7.67 -16.70 -7.87
CA SER A 40 -7.51 -15.63 -6.88
C SER A 40 -6.33 -14.72 -7.25
N GLY A 41 -5.16 -15.28 -7.55
CA GLY A 41 -3.98 -14.52 -7.94
C GLY A 41 -4.16 -13.70 -9.23
N LEU A 42 -4.87 -14.25 -10.22
CA LEU A 42 -5.23 -13.53 -11.45
C LEU A 42 -6.31 -12.46 -11.20
N ALA A 43 -7.29 -12.72 -10.35
CA ALA A 43 -8.32 -11.76 -9.98
C ALA A 43 -7.74 -10.54 -9.23
N THR A 44 -6.72 -10.75 -8.41
CA THR A 44 -5.99 -9.66 -7.73
C THR A 44 -5.26 -8.75 -8.73
N LYS A 45 -4.74 -9.30 -9.84
CA LYS A 45 -4.10 -8.50 -10.90
C LYS A 45 -5.06 -7.62 -11.70
N TRP A 46 -6.35 -7.94 -11.76
CA TRP A 46 -7.33 -7.23 -12.61
C TRP A 46 -8.23 -6.22 -11.87
N GLY A 47 -7.97 -5.95 -10.59
CA GLY A 47 -8.77 -4.96 -9.84
C GLY A 47 -10.25 -5.37 -9.68
N VAL A 48 -10.59 -6.64 -9.91
CA VAL A 48 -11.95 -7.16 -9.70
C VAL A 48 -12.29 -7.12 -8.20
N LEU A 49 -11.28 -7.34 -7.36
CA LEU A 49 -11.41 -7.23 -5.91
C LEU A 49 -11.82 -5.80 -5.50
N SER A 50 -11.20 -4.75 -6.06
CA SER A 50 -11.58 -3.37 -5.73
C SER A 50 -12.99 -3.00 -6.20
N LYS A 51 -13.50 -3.60 -7.30
CA LYS A 51 -14.89 -3.44 -7.73
C LYS A 51 -15.90 -4.15 -6.82
N ILE A 52 -15.61 -5.38 -6.37
CA ILE A 52 -16.49 -6.14 -5.47
C ILE A 52 -16.55 -5.47 -4.09
N TYR A 53 -15.41 -5.00 -3.58
CA TYR A 53 -15.34 -4.22 -2.34
C TYR A 53 -16.12 -2.90 -2.41
N ARG A 54 -16.25 -2.30 -3.60
CA ARG A 54 -17.04 -1.07 -3.80
C ARG A 54 -18.55 -1.30 -3.89
N GLN A 55 -18.99 -2.48 -4.33
CA GLN A 55 -20.40 -2.81 -4.52
C GLN A 55 -21.07 -3.34 -3.23
N MET A 56 -20.30 -4.02 -2.37
CA MET A 56 -20.74 -4.25 -0.99
C MET A 56 -20.51 -2.97 -0.19
N SER A 57 -21.59 -2.22 0.04
CA SER A 57 -21.64 -0.94 0.76
C SER A 57 -21.24 -1.06 2.25
N PHE A 58 -20.03 -1.51 2.53
CA PHE A 58 -19.31 -1.12 3.73
C PHE A 58 -18.75 0.26 3.44
N HIS A 59 -19.37 1.29 4.01
CA HIS A 59 -18.74 2.60 4.11
C HIS A 59 -17.36 2.39 4.72
N PRO A 60 -16.26 2.60 3.98
CA PRO A 60 -14.95 2.60 4.59
C PRO A 60 -14.93 3.87 5.44
N VAL A 61 -15.27 3.73 6.72
CA VAL A 61 -14.82 4.65 7.76
C VAL A 61 -13.30 4.69 7.57
N HIS A 62 -12.81 5.78 7.00
CA HIS A 62 -11.45 6.00 6.50
C HIS A 62 -10.45 4.89 6.86
N VAL A 63 -10.09 4.04 5.89
CA VAL A 63 -9.07 2.97 6.03
C VAL A 63 -7.65 3.54 6.20
N ILE A 64 -7.52 4.86 6.40
CA ILE A 64 -6.26 5.53 6.64
C ILE A 64 -6.16 5.71 8.16
N PRO A 65 -5.34 4.89 8.85
CA PRO A 65 -5.41 4.78 10.30
C PRO A 65 -4.98 6.07 11.00
N THR A 66 -4.15 6.91 10.36
CA THR A 66 -3.69 8.15 10.97
C THR A 66 -3.60 9.33 9.99
N SER A 67 -3.64 10.56 10.51
CA SER A 67 -3.38 11.78 9.72
C SER A 67 -1.97 11.80 9.11
N TRP A 68 -1.04 11.02 9.67
CA TRP A 68 0.31 10.84 9.15
C TRP A 68 0.30 10.11 7.80
N ASP A 69 -0.38 8.96 7.77
CA ASP A 69 -0.53 8.16 6.56
C ASP A 69 -1.27 8.98 5.49
N TYR A 70 -2.27 9.78 5.89
CA TYR A 70 -2.94 10.69 4.97
C TYR A 70 -1.98 11.71 4.34
N ALA A 71 -1.15 12.36 5.16
CA ALA A 71 -0.22 13.39 4.69
C ALA A 71 0.85 12.84 3.73
N PHE A 72 1.36 11.64 3.99
CA PHE A 72 2.43 11.01 3.21
C PHE A 72 1.95 10.06 2.11
N SER A 73 0.66 9.69 2.08
CA SER A 73 0.09 8.82 1.03
C SER A 73 0.11 9.40 -0.38
N LYS A 74 0.22 10.73 -0.52
CA LYS A 74 0.28 11.39 -1.83
C LYS A 74 1.68 11.24 -2.44
N PRO A 75 1.83 10.55 -3.58
CA PRO A 75 3.13 10.20 -4.17
C PRO A 75 3.86 11.37 -4.84
N GLU A 76 3.21 12.52 -4.98
CA GLU A 76 3.76 13.70 -5.65
C GLU A 76 5.00 14.24 -4.90
N PRO A 77 6.09 14.57 -5.62
CA PRO A 77 7.19 15.33 -5.06
C PRO A 77 6.69 16.64 -4.44
N LYS A 78 7.24 17.00 -3.29
CA LYS A 78 6.85 18.21 -2.56
C LYS A 78 8.03 18.71 -1.72
N PHE A 79 8.01 19.98 -1.36
CA PHE A 79 8.92 20.49 -0.35
C PHE A 79 8.29 20.40 1.03
N LEU A 80 9.12 20.15 2.03
CA LEU A 80 8.72 20.11 3.43
C LEU A 80 9.43 21.23 4.19
N ILE A 81 8.72 21.93 5.07
CA ILE A 81 9.34 22.68 6.16
C ILE A 81 9.08 21.89 7.43
N VAL A 82 10.15 21.42 8.06
CA VAL A 82 10.04 20.66 9.30
C VAL A 82 10.51 21.53 10.45
N LYS A 83 9.65 21.64 11.47
CA LYS A 83 9.96 22.30 12.73
C LYS A 83 10.11 21.26 13.82
N LEU A 84 11.26 21.27 14.48
CA LEU A 84 11.54 20.38 15.60
C LEU A 84 11.07 21.00 16.92
N ALA A 85 10.96 20.15 17.95
CA ALA A 85 10.54 20.54 19.30
C ALA A 85 11.49 21.57 19.95
N ASP A 86 12.78 21.50 19.61
CA ASP A 86 13.83 22.45 20.06
C ASP A 86 13.76 23.82 19.36
N GLY A 87 12.87 23.98 18.38
CA GLY A 87 12.71 25.21 17.58
C GLY A 87 13.60 25.29 16.34
N SER A 88 14.41 24.26 16.06
CA SER A 88 15.17 24.14 14.82
C SER A 88 14.22 23.98 13.63
N ILE A 89 14.57 24.62 12.51
CA ILE A 89 13.78 24.61 11.26
C ILE A 89 14.72 24.29 10.10
N PHE A 90 14.29 23.41 9.22
CA PHE A 90 14.96 23.13 7.95
C PHE A 90 13.94 22.80 6.86
N GLY A 91 14.38 23.01 5.63
CA GLY A 91 13.67 22.61 4.43
C GLY A 91 14.07 21.21 4.01
N GLY A 92 13.18 20.48 3.38
CA GLY A 92 13.41 19.15 2.85
C GLY A 92 12.79 18.99 1.46
N LEU A 93 13.48 18.30 0.56
CA LEU A 93 12.85 17.75 -0.63
C LEU A 93 12.26 16.39 -0.25
N TRP A 94 10.96 16.23 -0.43
CA TRP A 94 10.27 14.96 -0.38
C TRP A 94 10.06 14.45 -1.80
N GLY A 95 10.86 13.47 -2.19
CA GLY A 95 10.80 12.83 -3.50
C GLY A 95 10.93 11.32 -3.42
N THR A 96 11.38 10.70 -4.50
CA THR A 96 11.29 9.24 -4.69
C THR A 96 12.18 8.43 -3.75
N LYS A 97 13.19 9.05 -3.11
CA LYS A 97 14.03 8.40 -2.11
C LYS A 97 13.68 8.81 -0.68
N SER A 98 12.62 9.59 -0.48
CA SER A 98 12.12 9.92 0.85
C SER A 98 11.16 8.85 1.37
N PHE A 99 11.07 8.71 2.68
CA PHE A 99 10.26 7.66 3.31
C PHE A 99 9.69 8.13 4.64
N ALA A 100 8.45 7.76 4.92
CA ALA A 100 7.81 7.98 6.21
C ALA A 100 7.47 6.60 6.74
N SER A 101 7.78 6.37 8.01
CA SER A 101 7.51 5.09 8.64
C SER A 101 6.00 4.81 8.65
N ASP A 102 5.65 3.57 8.28
CA ASP A 102 4.31 3.00 8.33
C ASP A 102 4.01 2.30 9.68
N GLU A 103 5.02 2.20 10.57
CA GLU A 103 4.87 1.58 11.89
C GLU A 103 4.11 2.53 12.82
N PRO A 104 2.93 2.17 13.36
CA PRO A 104 2.12 3.09 14.17
C PRO A 104 2.82 3.65 15.42
N ALA A 105 3.79 2.90 15.97
CA ALA A 105 4.60 3.31 17.11
C ALA A 105 5.74 4.27 16.73
N GLU A 106 6.17 4.30 15.45
CA GLU A 106 7.31 5.08 14.98
C GLU A 106 6.89 6.01 13.84
N ARG A 107 6.85 7.31 14.08
CA ARG A 107 6.52 8.34 13.08
C ARG A 107 7.76 8.98 12.50
N ASP A 108 8.72 8.16 12.12
CA ASP A 108 10.00 8.62 11.62
C ASP A 108 9.92 9.05 10.15
N ILE A 109 10.76 10.00 9.76
CA ILE A 109 10.84 10.49 8.38
C ILE A 109 12.28 10.48 7.91
N TYR A 110 12.52 9.86 6.78
CA TYR A 110 13.72 10.03 5.99
C TYR A 110 13.48 11.02 4.84
N ILE A 111 14.27 12.09 4.81
CA ILE A 111 14.22 13.15 3.80
C ILE A 111 15.47 13.04 2.93
N GLU A 112 15.27 12.92 1.62
CA GLU A 112 16.37 12.63 0.68
C GLU A 112 17.37 13.79 0.53
N LYS A 113 16.91 15.04 0.67
CA LYS A 113 17.77 16.23 0.59
C LYS A 113 17.27 17.34 1.51
N ILE A 114 18.17 17.90 2.32
CA ILE A 114 17.84 19.01 3.23
C ILE A 114 18.40 20.35 2.78
N TYR A 115 17.71 21.41 3.19
CA TYR A 115 18.00 22.80 2.90
C TYR A 115 18.03 23.59 4.20
N LYS A 116 19.00 24.49 4.34
CA LYS A 116 18.96 25.49 5.41
C LYS A 116 18.08 26.64 4.97
N ILE A 117 17.12 27.01 5.82
CA ILE A 117 16.24 28.15 5.57
C ILE A 117 16.79 29.33 6.36
N ASP A 118 17.18 30.38 5.65
CA ASP A 118 17.56 31.64 6.26
C ASP A 118 16.33 32.33 6.86
N LYS A 119 16.41 32.75 8.12
CA LYS A 119 15.25 33.27 8.87
C LYS A 119 14.81 34.66 8.43
N ASP A 120 15.74 35.46 7.91
CA ASP A 120 15.48 36.86 7.58
C ASP A 120 15.04 37.02 6.12
N THR A 121 15.65 36.23 5.24
CA THR A 121 15.42 36.30 3.78
C THR A 121 14.49 35.21 3.27
N GLY A 122 14.28 34.14 4.03
CA GLY A 122 13.50 32.97 3.60
C GLY A 122 14.19 32.16 2.50
N VAL A 123 15.46 32.44 2.18
CA VAL A 123 16.20 31.75 1.10
C VAL A 123 16.61 30.35 1.54
N TRP A 124 16.40 29.38 0.65
CA TRP A 124 16.75 27.98 0.87
C TRP A 124 18.13 27.69 0.29
N THR A 125 19.08 27.33 1.15
CA THR A 125 20.41 26.91 0.72
C THR A 125 20.49 25.39 0.72
N GLY A 126 20.67 24.81 -0.47
CA GLY A 126 20.77 23.36 -0.64
C GLY A 126 22.01 22.78 0.02
N THR A 127 21.86 21.57 0.56
CA THR A 127 22.97 20.77 1.08
C THR A 127 22.99 19.42 0.40
N ASP A 128 24.14 18.73 0.39
CA ASP A 128 24.26 17.37 -0.15
C ASP A 128 24.00 16.30 0.92
N ARG A 129 23.15 16.61 1.91
CA ARG A 129 22.86 15.73 3.05
C ARG A 129 21.41 15.27 3.00
N SER A 130 21.20 14.00 3.33
CA SER A 130 19.91 13.46 3.73
C SER A 130 19.76 13.50 5.24
N LEU A 131 18.53 13.32 5.73
CA LEU A 131 18.24 13.39 7.16
C LEU A 131 17.19 12.35 7.55
N LEU A 132 17.50 11.57 8.59
CA LEU A 132 16.53 10.75 9.31
C LEU A 132 16.08 11.52 10.56
N LEU A 133 14.78 11.67 10.72
CA LEU A 133 14.15 12.35 11.83
C LEU A 133 13.29 11.39 12.62
N LYS A 134 13.54 11.36 13.92
CA LYS A 134 12.68 10.65 14.87
C LYS A 134 11.38 11.43 15.06
N GLY A 135 10.25 10.75 14.92
CA GLY A 135 8.93 11.36 14.99
C GLY A 135 8.66 12.13 16.28
N GLU A 136 9.21 11.66 17.40
CA GLU A 136 9.07 12.27 18.73
C GLU A 136 9.65 13.70 18.83
N HIS A 137 10.59 14.06 17.96
CA HIS A 137 11.22 15.38 17.94
C HIS A 137 10.54 16.33 16.95
N ILE A 138 9.61 15.84 16.13
CA ILE A 138 8.91 16.63 15.13
C ILE A 138 7.75 17.35 15.81
N ARG A 139 7.74 18.69 15.71
CA ARG A 139 6.65 19.52 16.19
C ARG A 139 5.59 19.75 15.12
N SER A 140 6.02 20.05 13.90
CA SER A 140 5.12 20.27 12.77
C SER A 140 5.84 20.06 11.44
N ILE A 141 5.06 19.74 10.42
CA ILE A 141 5.51 19.59 9.04
C ILE A 141 4.56 20.38 8.17
N GLU A 142 5.12 21.30 7.39
CA GLU A 142 4.38 22.05 6.39
C GLU A 142 4.71 21.47 5.02
N PHE A 143 3.67 21.23 4.22
CA PHE A 143 3.78 20.64 2.88
C PHE A 143 3.61 21.73 1.84
N ILE A 144 4.65 21.95 1.04
CA ILE A 144 4.66 22.92 -0.05
C ILE A 144 4.62 22.12 -1.36
N PRO A 145 3.57 22.28 -2.20
CA PRO A 145 3.51 21.64 -3.51
C PRO A 145 4.76 21.96 -4.32
N PHE A 146 5.29 20.97 -5.04
CA PHE A 146 6.34 21.25 -6.00
C PHE A 146 5.74 22.12 -7.12
N PRO A 147 6.37 23.25 -7.50
CA PRO A 147 5.85 24.07 -8.58
C PRO A 147 5.82 23.21 -9.85
N GLU A 148 4.62 22.89 -10.31
CA GLU A 148 4.42 22.32 -11.64
C GLU A 148 4.96 23.36 -12.62
N GLY A 149 5.97 22.97 -13.42
CA GLY A 149 6.48 23.86 -14.46
C GLY A 149 5.34 24.18 -15.42
N GLU A 150 4.99 25.47 -15.51
CA GLU A 150 4.26 26.01 -16.67
C GLU A 150 5.09 25.86 -17.95
#